data_AF-A0AB33EFI0-F1
#
_entry.id   AF-A0AB33EFI0-F1
#
_cell.length_a   1.000
_cell.length_b   1.000
_cell.length_c   1.000
_cell.angle_alpha   90.00
_cell.angle_beta   90.00
_cell.angle_gamma   90.00
#
_symmetry.space_group_name_H-M   'P 1'
#
loop_
_entity.id
_entity.type
_entity.pdbx_description
1 polymer ?
#
loop_
_entity_poly.entity_id
_entity_poly.type
_entity_poly.pdbx_seq_one_letter_code
_entity_poly.pdbx_strand_id
1 'polypeptide(L)'
;MNASSVPGNAHDDRFNEVLALIQNAKQQAMQAVNTQLIELYWQVGAYISRKLEQAEWGDSVVSQLAEHLAQTQPGLRGFTRSNLFRMRQFYETYHAEEKVAPLVRQLSWSHNLIIFSQSKRPEEREFYVRLAVQEKWSKRELERQFKTALFERSVTQPAKISAVLRQAHPAALEIFRDAYMLEFLDLPGGHAETDLHKGLMARLKEFLSELGRDFCFVGSEYPLQVGGCDFSLDLLFFHRGLNCLVAIELKVGRFKPEYLGKLNFYLEALDRKERKPHENPAIGVLLCASKDDEVVEYALNRSLSPALIAEYQVQLPDKQLLQAKLHEFYALNIAQGEEE
;
A
#
# COMPACT_ATOMS: atom_id res chain seq x y z
N MET A 1 -11.07 -46.14 -27.65
CA MET A 1 -11.56 -44.85 -27.12
C MET A 1 -10.34 -44.13 -26.56
N ASN A 2 -9.89 -43.12 -27.28
CA ASN A 2 -8.57 -42.50 -27.13
C ASN A 2 -8.52 -41.58 -25.91
N ALA A 3 -7.64 -41.91 -24.96
CA ALA A 3 -7.06 -40.95 -24.05
C ALA A 3 -5.88 -40.28 -24.76
N SER A 4 -6.06 -39.02 -25.17
CA SER A 4 -4.98 -38.16 -25.66
C SER A 4 -4.37 -37.42 -24.47
N SER A 5 -3.39 -38.04 -23.82
CA SER A 5 -2.47 -37.34 -22.93
C SER A 5 -1.47 -36.56 -23.78
N VAL A 6 -1.60 -35.23 -23.79
CA VAL A 6 -0.57 -34.34 -24.33
C VAL A 6 0.64 -34.42 -23.39
N PRO A 7 1.83 -34.83 -23.85
CA PRO A 7 3.03 -34.80 -23.02
C PRO A 7 3.48 -33.35 -22.85
N GLY A 8 3.48 -32.87 -21.60
CA GLY A 8 4.09 -31.58 -21.25
C GLY A 8 5.59 -31.59 -21.59
N ASN A 9 6.00 -30.58 -22.35
CA ASN A 9 7.33 -30.39 -22.91
C ASN A 9 8.41 -30.22 -21.82
N ALA A 10 9.08 -31.31 -21.41
CA ALA A 10 10.29 -31.23 -20.57
C ALA A 10 11.52 -30.65 -21.32
N HIS A 11 11.38 -30.34 -22.61
CA HIS A 11 12.45 -29.82 -23.47
C HIS A 11 12.58 -28.29 -23.47
N ASP A 12 11.55 -27.55 -23.07
CA ASP A 12 11.51 -26.07 -23.10
C ASP A 12 12.21 -25.42 -21.89
N ASP A 13 12.36 -26.14 -20.78
CA ASP A 13 12.98 -25.59 -19.56
C ASP A 13 14.46 -25.22 -19.73
N ARG A 14 15.15 -25.85 -20.70
CA ARG A 14 16.58 -25.63 -20.96
C ARG A 14 16.90 -24.24 -21.53
N PHE A 15 15.90 -23.55 -22.09
CA PHE A 15 16.06 -22.20 -22.62
C PHE A 15 15.43 -21.12 -21.72
N ASN A 16 14.76 -21.51 -20.63
CA ASN A 16 14.15 -20.56 -19.70
C ASN A 16 15.17 -19.61 -19.07
N GLU A 17 16.40 -20.08 -18.82
CA GLU A 17 17.49 -19.21 -18.33
C GLU A 17 17.83 -18.12 -19.36
N VAL A 18 17.92 -18.46 -20.64
CA VAL A 18 18.19 -17.49 -21.71
C VAL A 18 17.00 -16.52 -21.88
N LEU A 19 15.77 -17.01 -21.79
CA LEU A 19 14.58 -16.16 -21.82
C LEU A 19 14.55 -15.20 -20.62
N ALA A 20 14.91 -15.66 -19.42
CA ALA A 20 15.02 -14.83 -18.23
C ALA A 20 16.11 -13.75 -18.37
N LEU A 21 17.27 -14.08 -18.95
CA LEU A 21 18.31 -13.10 -19.26
C LEU A 21 17.81 -12.03 -20.24
N ILE A 22 17.11 -12.42 -21.31
CA ILE A 22 16.53 -11.48 -22.28
C ILE A 22 15.49 -10.57 -21.61
N GLN A 23 14.60 -11.14 -20.79
CA GLN A 23 13.57 -10.38 -20.09
C GLN A 23 14.18 -9.40 -19.08
N ASN A 24 15.19 -9.83 -18.30
CA ASN A 24 15.91 -8.98 -17.37
C ASN A 24 16.60 -7.81 -18.08
N ALA A 25 17.30 -8.08 -19.19
CA ALA A 25 17.95 -7.03 -19.98
C ALA A 25 16.94 -6.00 -20.52
N LYS A 26 15.79 -6.46 -21.04
CA LYS A 26 14.70 -5.56 -21.48
C LYS A 26 14.14 -4.73 -20.33
N GLN A 27 13.92 -5.34 -19.17
CA GLN A 27 13.40 -4.65 -18.00
C GLN A 27 14.38 -3.58 -17.49
N GLN A 28 15.67 -3.90 -17.42
CA GLN A 28 16.71 -2.94 -17.05
C GLN A 28 16.79 -1.76 -18.03
N ALA A 29 16.74 -2.03 -19.34
CA ALA A 29 16.71 -0.98 -20.35
C ALA A 29 15.48 -0.07 -20.20
N MET A 30 14.29 -0.65 -19.99
CA MET A 30 13.06 0.13 -19.76
C MET A 30 13.15 0.97 -18.48
N GLN A 31 13.71 0.43 -17.40
CA GLN A 31 13.92 1.17 -16.15
C GLN A 31 14.87 2.34 -16.36
N ALA A 32 16.02 2.12 -17.01
CA ALA A 32 16.98 3.18 -17.30
C ALA A 32 16.38 4.29 -18.18
N VAL A 33 15.62 3.92 -19.22
CA VAL A 33 14.89 4.87 -20.07
C VAL A 33 13.89 5.67 -19.26
N ASN A 34 13.10 5.02 -18.39
CA ASN A 34 12.14 5.72 -17.54
C ASN A 34 12.85 6.72 -16.61
N THR A 35 13.93 6.33 -15.94
CA THR A 35 14.69 7.22 -15.07
C THR A 35 15.20 8.45 -15.82
N GLN A 36 15.80 8.26 -17.00
CA GLN A 36 16.29 9.37 -17.82
C GLN A 36 15.15 10.25 -18.33
N LEU A 37 14.00 9.67 -18.66
CA LEU A 37 12.83 10.43 -19.09
C LEU A 37 12.28 11.32 -17.98
N ILE A 38 12.25 10.84 -16.73
CA ILE A 38 11.79 11.64 -15.58
C ILE A 38 12.78 12.76 -15.26
N GLU A 39 14.08 12.48 -15.33
CA GLU A 39 15.11 13.51 -15.18
C GLU A 39 15.02 14.57 -16.29
N LEU A 40 14.77 14.16 -17.55
CA LEU A 40 14.52 15.09 -18.65
C LEU A 40 13.29 15.97 -18.38
N TYR A 41 12.19 15.38 -17.92
CA TYR A 41 10.97 16.13 -17.57
C TYR A 41 11.20 17.10 -16.42
N TRP A 42 12.01 16.70 -15.42
CA TRP A 42 12.44 17.58 -14.34
C TRP A 42 13.24 18.78 -14.88
N GLN A 43 14.23 18.53 -15.73
CA GLN A 43 15.08 19.58 -16.31
C GLN A 43 14.31 20.54 -17.22
N VAL A 44 13.41 20.01 -18.06
CA VAL A 44 12.52 20.82 -18.91
C VAL A 44 11.60 21.68 -18.04
N GLY A 45 11.02 21.10 -16.98
CA GLY A 45 10.22 21.83 -16.01
C GLY A 45 10.98 22.98 -15.34
N ALA A 46 12.18 22.69 -14.85
CA ALA A 46 13.08 23.68 -14.23
C ALA A 46 13.50 24.79 -15.21
N TYR A 47 13.70 24.45 -16.48
CA TYR A 47 14.03 25.42 -17.51
C TYR A 47 12.87 26.35 -17.81
N ILE A 48 11.66 25.81 -18.02
CA ILE A 48 10.46 26.60 -18.28
C ILE A 48 10.13 27.50 -17.08
N SER A 49 10.20 26.97 -15.86
CA SER A 49 9.93 27.72 -14.62
C SER A 49 10.85 28.94 -14.51
N ARG A 50 12.17 28.75 -14.63
CA ARG A 50 13.15 29.86 -14.59
C ARG A 50 12.92 30.91 -15.68
N LYS A 51 12.61 30.49 -16.92
CA LYS A 51 12.38 31.43 -18.03
C LYS A 51 11.12 32.28 -17.85
N LEU A 52 10.09 31.73 -17.22
CA LEU A 52 8.87 32.46 -16.87
C LEU A 52 9.09 33.39 -15.67
N GLU A 53 9.81 32.94 -14.64
CA GLU A 53 10.17 33.76 -13.48
C GLU A 53 10.99 35.00 -13.86
N GLN A 54 11.91 34.85 -14.82
CA GLN A 54 12.74 35.95 -15.36
C GLN A 54 11.99 36.84 -16.37
N ALA A 55 10.70 36.61 -16.61
CA ALA A 55 9.88 37.28 -17.62
C ALA A 55 10.44 37.25 -19.05
N GLU A 56 11.37 36.34 -19.34
CA GLU A 56 11.90 36.14 -20.69
C GLU A 56 10.87 35.41 -21.57
N TRP A 57 10.11 34.50 -20.97
CA TRP A 57 9.05 33.74 -21.62
C TRP A 57 7.68 34.16 -21.06
N GLY A 58 6.67 34.10 -21.93
CA GLY A 58 5.27 34.07 -21.53
C GLY A 58 4.63 32.72 -21.87
N ASP A 59 3.38 32.51 -21.45
CA ASP A 59 2.64 31.27 -21.73
C ASP A 59 2.51 30.95 -23.23
N SER A 60 2.53 31.98 -24.09
CA SER A 60 2.52 31.82 -25.55
C SER A 60 3.81 31.20 -26.07
N VAL A 61 4.96 31.48 -25.44
CA VAL A 61 6.27 30.94 -25.82
C VAL A 61 6.33 29.44 -25.53
N VAL A 62 5.68 28.98 -24.45
CA VAL A 62 5.54 27.53 -24.17
C VAL A 62 4.71 26.83 -25.24
N SER A 63 3.68 27.48 -25.78
CA SER A 63 2.91 26.95 -26.92
C SER A 63 3.79 26.84 -28.18
N GLN A 64 4.56 27.89 -28.48
CA GLN A 64 5.50 27.90 -29.62
C GLN A 64 6.56 26.81 -29.48
N LEU A 65 7.07 26.56 -28.27
CA LEU A 65 7.99 25.47 -27.99
C LEU A 65 7.37 24.10 -28.33
N ALA A 66 6.12 23.86 -27.91
CA ALA A 66 5.44 22.61 -28.22
C ALA A 66 5.25 22.41 -29.74
N GLU A 67 4.86 23.46 -30.46
CA GLU A 67 4.71 23.44 -31.91
C GLU A 67 6.05 23.20 -32.62
N HIS A 68 7.11 23.88 -32.18
CA HIS A 68 8.45 23.72 -32.70
C HIS A 68 8.96 22.29 -32.52
N LEU A 69 8.76 21.68 -31.34
CA LEU A 69 9.15 20.28 -31.09
C LEU A 69 8.34 19.31 -31.97
N ALA A 70 7.04 19.56 -32.16
CA ALA A 70 6.21 18.71 -33.00
C ALA A 70 6.63 18.76 -34.49
N GLN A 71 7.08 19.93 -34.98
CA GLN A 71 7.54 20.11 -36.35
C GLN A 71 8.95 19.56 -36.58
N THR A 72 9.88 19.82 -35.66
CA THR A 72 11.30 19.47 -35.81
C THR A 72 11.61 18.03 -35.43
N GLN A 73 10.80 17.39 -34.59
CA GLN A 73 10.97 16.01 -34.16
C GLN A 73 9.69 15.17 -34.39
N PRO A 74 9.39 14.80 -35.65
CA PRO A 74 8.22 14.00 -35.96
C PRO A 74 8.24 12.65 -35.23
N GLY A 75 7.17 12.35 -34.49
CA GLY A 75 7.03 11.12 -33.70
C GLY A 75 7.45 11.24 -32.24
N LEU A 76 8.03 12.37 -31.82
CA LEU A 76 8.30 12.65 -30.41
C LEU A 76 6.98 12.77 -29.63
N ARG A 77 6.79 11.88 -28.64
CA ARG A 77 5.60 11.86 -27.77
C ARG A 77 5.93 12.48 -26.42
N GLY A 78 4.93 13.07 -25.77
CA GLY A 78 5.05 13.60 -24.41
C GLY A 78 5.48 15.07 -24.32
N PHE A 79 5.65 15.79 -25.42
CA PHE A 79 6.05 17.21 -25.41
C PHE A 79 4.95 18.14 -25.94
N THR A 80 3.69 17.80 -25.66
CA THR A 80 2.56 18.70 -25.95
C THR A 80 2.56 19.88 -25.00
N ARG A 81 1.92 20.99 -25.40
CA ARG A 81 1.77 22.19 -24.54
C ARG A 81 1.36 21.82 -23.12
N SER A 82 0.28 21.04 -22.96
CA SER A 82 -0.22 20.63 -21.65
C SER A 82 0.80 19.79 -20.86
N ASN A 83 1.61 18.95 -21.52
CA ASN A 83 2.62 18.18 -20.82
C ASN A 83 3.83 19.03 -20.42
N LEU A 84 4.21 20.04 -21.20
CA LEU A 84 5.25 21.01 -20.81
C LEU A 84 4.84 21.78 -19.55
N PHE A 85 3.58 22.22 -19.45
CA PHE A 85 3.07 22.83 -18.21
C PHE A 85 3.04 21.83 -17.04
N ARG A 86 2.73 20.55 -17.28
CA ARG A 86 2.83 19.51 -16.25
C ARG A 86 4.28 19.26 -15.81
N MET A 87 5.26 19.31 -16.71
CA MET A 87 6.68 19.21 -16.37
C MET A 87 7.12 20.39 -15.49
N ARG A 88 6.68 21.61 -15.83
CA ARG A 88 6.87 22.80 -14.99
C ARG A 88 6.26 22.60 -13.61
N GLN A 89 4.99 22.23 -13.54
CA GLN A 89 4.29 21.96 -12.27
C GLN A 89 5.00 20.87 -11.46
N PHE A 90 5.48 19.81 -12.11
CA PHE A 90 6.22 18.74 -11.45
C PHE A 90 7.49 19.25 -10.77
N TYR A 91 8.27 20.09 -11.46
CA TYR A 91 9.44 20.74 -10.86
C TYR A 91 9.02 21.67 -9.70
N GLU A 92 8.08 22.60 -9.94
CA GLU A 92 7.64 23.58 -8.94
C GLU A 92 7.07 22.92 -7.69
N THR A 93 6.38 21.78 -7.83
CA THR A 93 5.79 21.05 -6.70
C THR A 93 6.86 20.47 -5.77
N TYR A 94 7.96 19.93 -6.30
CA TYR A 94 8.90 19.14 -5.51
C TYR A 94 10.29 19.76 -5.34
N HIS A 95 10.64 20.84 -6.07
CA HIS A 95 12.01 21.38 -6.05
C HIS A 95 12.47 21.85 -4.66
N ALA A 96 11.53 22.32 -3.83
CA ALA A 96 11.80 22.74 -2.45
C ALA A 96 11.67 21.60 -1.43
N GLU A 97 11.19 20.42 -1.83
CA GLU A 97 10.99 19.25 -0.96
C GLU A 97 12.21 18.32 -1.04
N GLU A 98 13.30 18.66 -0.33
CA GLU A 98 14.59 17.94 -0.42
C GLU A 98 14.49 16.42 -0.24
N LYS A 99 13.59 15.94 0.62
CA LYS A 99 13.39 14.52 0.90
C LYS A 99 12.57 13.80 -0.18
N VAL A 100 11.62 14.50 -0.81
CA VAL A 100 10.64 13.92 -1.75
C VAL A 100 11.16 13.99 -3.19
N ALA A 101 11.90 15.04 -3.53
CA ALA A 101 12.54 15.24 -4.84
C ALA A 101 13.33 14.02 -5.37
N PRO A 102 14.15 13.28 -4.58
CA PRO A 102 14.82 12.09 -5.07
C PRO A 102 13.88 10.89 -5.26
N LEU A 103 12.78 10.82 -4.51
CA LEU A 103 11.83 9.70 -4.58
C LEU A 103 10.93 9.79 -5.81
N VAL A 104 10.48 10.99 -6.18
CA VAL A 104 9.64 11.19 -7.37
C VAL A 104 10.36 10.80 -8.67
N ARG A 105 11.70 10.85 -8.69
CA ARG A 105 12.53 10.40 -9.83
C ARG A 105 12.57 8.88 -9.98
N GLN A 106 12.22 8.13 -8.93
CA GLN A 106 12.11 6.66 -8.96
C GLN A 106 10.74 6.21 -9.47
N LEU A 107 9.75 7.11 -9.50
CA LEU A 107 8.40 6.84 -9.95
C LEU A 107 8.23 7.15 -11.44
N SER A 108 7.40 6.37 -12.13
CA SER A 108 7.10 6.67 -13.54
C SER A 108 6.28 7.94 -13.69
N TRP A 109 6.26 8.52 -14.90
CA TRP A 109 5.57 9.80 -15.15
C TRP A 109 4.10 9.73 -14.75
N SER A 110 3.43 8.61 -15.02
CA SER A 110 2.04 8.39 -14.64
C SER A 110 1.80 8.46 -13.12
N HIS A 111 2.72 7.91 -12.30
CA HIS A 111 2.59 7.99 -10.84
C HIS A 111 2.73 9.43 -10.38
N ASN A 112 3.75 10.14 -10.86
CA ASN A 112 3.96 11.55 -10.53
C ASN A 112 2.73 12.38 -10.92
N LEU A 113 2.22 12.22 -12.14
CA LEU A 113 1.00 12.89 -12.60
C LEU A 113 -0.18 12.64 -11.66
N ILE A 114 -0.41 11.39 -11.24
CA ILE A 114 -1.51 11.06 -10.32
C ILE A 114 -1.32 11.80 -8.98
N ILE A 115 -0.12 11.70 -8.38
CA ILE A 115 0.12 12.21 -7.03
C ILE A 115 -0.02 13.73 -6.98
N PHE A 116 0.73 14.49 -7.80
CA PHE A 116 0.67 15.94 -7.70
C PHE A 116 -0.65 16.55 -8.23
N SER A 117 -1.43 15.81 -9.03
CA SER A 117 -2.73 16.28 -9.51
C SER A 117 -3.89 16.01 -8.55
N GLN A 118 -3.80 14.94 -7.75
CA GLN A 118 -4.86 14.56 -6.82
C GLN A 118 -4.61 15.00 -5.38
N SER A 119 -3.34 15.09 -4.98
CA SER A 119 -2.99 15.50 -3.62
C SER A 119 -3.12 17.01 -3.44
N LYS A 120 -3.85 17.42 -2.41
CA LYS A 120 -4.09 18.85 -2.12
C LYS A 120 -2.98 19.45 -1.26
N ARG A 121 -2.34 18.62 -0.43
CA ARG A 121 -1.38 19.06 0.57
C ARG A 121 0.02 18.46 0.37
N PRO A 122 1.09 19.13 0.84
CA PRO A 122 2.45 18.57 0.81
C PRO A 122 2.55 17.23 1.57
N GLU A 123 1.90 17.10 2.73
CA GLU A 123 2.00 15.89 3.55
C GLU A 123 1.35 14.68 2.86
N GLU A 124 0.24 14.91 2.15
CA GLU A 124 -0.43 13.88 1.33
C GLU A 124 0.45 13.45 0.15
N ARG A 125 1.12 14.41 -0.51
CA ARG A 125 2.06 14.13 -1.60
C ARG A 125 3.21 13.27 -1.11
N GLU A 126 3.87 13.69 -0.03
CA GLU A 126 4.96 12.93 0.58
C GLU A 126 4.51 11.52 0.96
N PHE A 127 3.34 11.38 1.59
CA PHE A 127 2.77 10.09 1.97
C PHE A 127 2.66 9.14 0.77
N TYR A 128 1.97 9.56 -0.30
CA TYR A 128 1.78 8.71 -1.48
C TYR A 128 3.09 8.44 -2.24
N VAL A 129 4.02 9.40 -2.32
CA VAL A 129 5.33 9.18 -2.94
C VAL A 129 6.12 8.12 -2.19
N ARG A 130 6.23 8.25 -0.85
CA ARG A 130 7.00 7.32 -0.01
C ARG A 130 6.43 5.90 -0.10
N LEU A 131 5.11 5.76 0.08
CA LEU A 131 4.45 4.46 0.00
C LEU A 131 4.51 3.84 -1.40
N ALA A 132 4.32 4.62 -2.46
CA ALA A 132 4.40 4.08 -3.83
C ALA A 132 5.78 3.50 -4.14
N VAL A 133 6.85 4.13 -3.65
CA VAL A 133 8.23 3.63 -3.79
C VAL A 133 8.47 2.40 -2.91
N GLN A 134 8.09 2.47 -1.63
CA GLN A 134 8.30 1.40 -0.64
C GLN A 134 7.57 0.11 -1.02
N GLU A 135 6.26 0.23 -1.26
CA GLU A 135 5.36 -0.88 -1.58
C GLU A 135 5.44 -1.29 -3.06
N LYS A 136 6.17 -0.52 -3.88
CA LYS A 136 6.29 -0.72 -5.34
C LYS A 136 4.93 -0.80 -6.01
N TRP A 137 4.04 0.13 -5.67
CA TRP A 137 2.70 0.17 -6.24
C TRP A 137 2.75 0.28 -7.76
N SER A 138 1.88 -0.49 -8.41
CA SER A 138 1.57 -0.24 -9.81
C SER A 138 0.73 1.03 -9.92
N LYS A 139 0.66 1.60 -11.13
CA LYS A 139 -0.22 2.75 -11.41
C LYS A 139 -1.66 2.49 -10.93
N ARG A 140 -2.18 1.29 -11.19
CA ARG A 140 -3.54 0.88 -10.80
C ARG A 140 -3.71 0.81 -9.28
N GLU A 141 -2.69 0.33 -8.58
CA GLU A 141 -2.73 0.25 -7.13
C GLU A 141 -2.68 1.65 -6.51
N LEU A 142 -1.82 2.54 -7.02
CA LEU A 142 -1.81 3.94 -6.60
C LEU A 142 -3.18 4.60 -6.81
N GLU A 143 -3.80 4.43 -7.98
CA GLU A 143 -5.16 4.93 -8.25
C GLU A 143 -6.20 4.37 -7.27
N ARG A 144 -6.09 3.07 -6.94
CA ARG A 144 -6.93 2.44 -5.93
C ARG A 144 -6.73 3.07 -4.55
N GLN A 145 -5.49 3.27 -4.11
CA GLN A 145 -5.19 3.87 -2.79
C GLN A 145 -5.66 5.33 -2.67
N PHE A 146 -5.72 6.07 -3.77
CA PHE A 146 -6.38 7.38 -3.82
C PHE A 146 -7.91 7.30 -3.78
N LYS A 147 -8.48 6.25 -4.40
CA LYS A 147 -9.93 6.00 -4.40
C LYS A 147 -10.45 5.57 -3.03
N THR A 148 -9.65 4.81 -2.29
CA THR A 148 -9.95 4.33 -0.93
C THR A 148 -9.55 5.33 0.16
N ALA A 149 -9.12 6.55 -0.21
CA ALA A 149 -8.76 7.62 0.71
C ALA A 149 -7.76 7.16 1.79
N LEU A 150 -6.72 6.43 1.36
CA LEU A 150 -5.75 5.84 2.29
C LEU A 150 -5.11 6.89 3.21
N PHE A 151 -4.70 8.04 2.67
CA PHE A 151 -4.09 9.10 3.47
C PHE A 151 -5.05 9.62 4.55
N GLU A 152 -6.28 9.97 4.17
CA GLU A 152 -7.27 10.50 5.10
C GLU A 152 -7.56 9.49 6.23
N ARG A 153 -7.67 8.20 5.92
CA ARG A 153 -7.86 7.13 6.92
C ARG A 153 -6.64 6.97 7.82
N SER A 154 -5.44 6.92 7.25
CA SER A 154 -4.19 6.77 8.02
C SER A 154 -3.95 7.92 9.01
N VAL A 155 -4.35 9.15 8.66
CA VAL A 155 -4.20 10.31 9.56
C VAL A 155 -5.30 10.37 10.60
N THR A 156 -6.55 10.10 10.23
CA THR A 156 -7.70 10.24 11.15
C THR A 156 -7.88 9.04 12.08
N GLN A 157 -7.39 7.85 11.69
CA GLN A 157 -7.60 6.59 12.40
C GLN A 157 -6.28 5.78 12.42
N PRO A 158 -5.33 6.13 13.31
CA PRO A 158 -4.09 5.39 13.45
C PRO A 158 -4.33 3.98 14.03
N ALA A 159 -3.50 3.01 13.63
CA ALA A 159 -3.64 1.62 14.04
C ALA A 159 -3.50 1.43 15.57
N LYS A 160 -4.45 0.72 16.16
CA LYS A 160 -4.45 0.37 17.59
C LYS A 160 -3.74 -0.95 17.88
N ILE A 161 -2.49 -0.84 18.33
CA ILE A 161 -1.64 -1.99 18.73
C ILE A 161 -1.50 -2.12 20.24
N SER A 162 -1.38 -3.37 20.72
CA SER A 162 -1.04 -3.68 22.12
C SER A 162 0.29 -3.04 22.56
N ALA A 163 0.44 -2.77 23.86
CA ALA A 163 1.65 -2.20 24.43
C ALA A 163 2.89 -3.08 24.18
N VAL A 164 2.70 -4.41 24.24
CA VAL A 164 3.75 -5.40 23.96
C VAL A 164 4.23 -5.30 22.52
N LEU A 165 3.32 -5.23 21.54
CA LEU A 165 3.68 -5.07 20.14
C LEU A 165 4.38 -3.73 19.89
N ARG A 166 3.91 -2.64 20.51
CA ARG A 166 4.53 -1.32 20.38
C ARG A 166 5.98 -1.29 20.89
N GLN A 167 6.26 -1.99 21.99
CA GLN A 167 7.60 -2.07 22.57
C GLN A 167 8.52 -3.00 21.77
N ALA A 168 8.02 -4.17 21.36
CA ALA A 168 8.80 -5.14 20.60
C ALA A 168 9.11 -4.66 19.19
N HIS A 169 8.15 -3.99 18.54
CA HIS A 169 8.24 -3.55 17.15
C HIS A 169 7.63 -2.15 16.98
N PRO A 170 8.38 -1.07 17.26
CA PRO A 170 7.89 0.30 17.06
C PRO A 170 7.41 0.58 15.63
N ALA A 171 8.05 -0.05 14.63
CA ALA A 171 7.67 0.03 13.22
C ALA A 171 6.31 -0.63 12.89
N ALA A 172 5.71 -1.40 13.82
CA ALA A 172 4.41 -2.03 13.61
C ALA A 172 3.28 -1.01 13.33
N LEU A 173 3.40 0.22 13.85
CA LEU A 173 2.45 1.30 13.58
C LEU A 173 2.43 1.75 12.11
N GLU A 174 3.55 1.61 11.41
CA GLU A 174 3.66 1.96 9.99
C GLU A 174 3.28 0.79 9.08
N ILE A 175 3.42 -0.44 9.58
CA ILE A 175 3.15 -1.68 8.84
C ILE A 175 1.67 -2.02 8.86
N PHE A 176 1.07 -1.99 10.05
CA PHE A 176 -0.31 -2.40 10.24
C PHE A 176 -1.27 -1.22 10.12
N ARG A 177 -2.47 -1.49 9.62
CA ARG A 177 -3.51 -0.48 9.39
C ARG A 177 -4.64 -0.69 10.38
N ASP A 178 -5.31 0.41 10.72
CA ASP A 178 -6.49 0.35 11.58
C ASP A 178 -7.70 -0.25 10.85
N ALA A 179 -7.78 -0.01 9.53
CA ALA A 179 -8.81 -0.56 8.67
C ALA A 179 -8.23 -1.02 7.31
N TYR A 180 -8.63 -2.21 6.88
CA TYR A 180 -8.26 -2.80 5.59
C TYR A 180 -9.42 -2.73 4.59
N MET A 181 -9.14 -2.28 3.37
CA MET A 181 -10.17 -2.14 2.34
C MET A 181 -10.26 -3.43 1.52
N LEU A 182 -11.40 -4.11 1.63
CA LEU A 182 -11.72 -5.39 0.98
C LEU A 182 -12.88 -5.23 -0.02
N GLU A 183 -13.02 -4.05 -0.61
CA GLU A 183 -14.05 -3.73 -1.60
C GLU A 183 -13.96 -4.59 -2.86
N PHE A 184 -12.75 -5.07 -3.18
CA PHE A 184 -12.51 -5.98 -4.32
C PHE A 184 -13.12 -7.38 -4.16
N LEU A 185 -13.66 -7.71 -2.99
CA LEU A 185 -14.35 -8.98 -2.77
C LEU A 185 -15.80 -8.96 -3.26
N ASP A 186 -16.38 -7.77 -3.50
CA ASP A 186 -17.78 -7.58 -3.91
C ASP A 186 -18.78 -8.35 -3.01
N LEU A 187 -18.49 -8.44 -1.71
CA LEU A 187 -19.32 -9.17 -0.76
C LEU A 187 -20.61 -8.41 -0.43
N PRO A 188 -21.76 -9.10 -0.26
CA PRO A 188 -22.98 -8.48 0.20
C PRO A 188 -22.85 -7.97 1.64
N GLY A 189 -23.69 -6.99 2.02
CA GLY A 189 -23.68 -6.35 3.35
C GLY A 189 -23.97 -7.29 4.53
N GLY A 190 -24.41 -8.52 4.26
CA GLY A 190 -24.43 -9.63 5.21
C GLY A 190 -23.82 -10.86 4.54
N HIS A 191 -22.64 -11.27 5.00
CA HIS A 191 -21.91 -12.42 4.50
C HIS A 191 -21.44 -13.28 5.66
N ALA A 192 -21.26 -14.59 5.44
CA ALA A 192 -20.71 -15.46 6.47
C ALA A 192 -19.18 -15.33 6.56
N GLU A 193 -18.59 -15.73 7.70
CA GLU A 193 -17.11 -15.80 7.84
C GLU A 193 -16.49 -16.67 6.74
N THR A 194 -17.18 -17.74 6.36
CA THR A 194 -16.76 -18.62 5.27
C THR A 194 -16.74 -17.92 3.91
N ASP A 195 -17.66 -16.98 3.64
CA ASP A 195 -17.69 -16.24 2.39
C ASP A 195 -16.55 -15.22 2.35
N LEU A 196 -16.29 -14.54 3.47
CA LEU A 196 -15.14 -13.65 3.63
C LEU A 196 -13.83 -14.40 3.40
N HIS A 197 -13.66 -15.56 4.06
CA HIS A 197 -12.49 -16.41 3.91
C HIS A 197 -12.29 -16.85 2.45
N LYS A 198 -13.33 -17.40 1.81
CA LYS A 198 -13.27 -17.80 0.40
C LYS A 198 -12.96 -16.64 -0.53
N GLY A 199 -13.55 -15.47 -0.29
CA GLY A 199 -13.28 -14.25 -1.05
C GLY A 199 -11.80 -13.85 -0.97
N LEU A 200 -11.25 -13.82 0.24
CA LEU A 200 -9.83 -13.51 0.46
C LEU A 200 -8.91 -14.52 -0.24
N MET A 201 -9.26 -15.81 -0.25
CA MET A 201 -8.47 -16.84 -0.95
C MET A 201 -8.57 -16.72 -2.48
N ALA A 202 -9.75 -16.40 -3.00
CA ALA A 202 -9.93 -16.17 -4.44
C ALA A 202 -9.20 -14.90 -4.93
N ARG A 203 -9.02 -13.91 -4.04
CA ARG A 203 -8.40 -12.61 -4.30
C ARG A 203 -7.15 -12.38 -3.44
N LEU A 204 -6.36 -13.44 -3.22
CA LEU A 204 -5.20 -13.38 -2.32
C LEU A 204 -4.16 -12.36 -2.78
N LYS A 205 -4.03 -12.15 -4.10
CA LYS A 205 -3.11 -11.16 -4.66
C LYS A 205 -3.51 -9.74 -4.27
N GLU A 206 -4.79 -9.41 -4.41
CA GLU A 206 -5.35 -8.11 -4.01
C GLU A 206 -5.24 -7.94 -2.49
N PHE A 207 -5.52 -9.00 -1.72
CA PHE A 207 -5.37 -8.95 -0.26
C PHE A 207 -3.93 -8.75 0.21
N LEU A 208 -2.95 -9.44 -0.40
CA LEU A 208 -1.52 -9.22 -0.14
C LEU A 208 -1.10 -7.79 -0.49
N SER A 209 -1.65 -7.23 -1.57
CA SER A 209 -1.40 -5.84 -1.96
C SER A 209 -1.98 -4.85 -0.96
N GLU A 210 -3.13 -5.18 -0.36
CA GLU A 210 -3.76 -4.40 0.70
C GLU A 210 -3.02 -4.52 2.04
N LEU A 211 -2.49 -5.70 2.39
CA LEU A 211 -1.70 -5.89 3.61
C LEU A 211 -0.34 -5.18 3.54
N GLY A 212 0.38 -5.34 2.42
CA GLY A 212 1.71 -4.76 2.21
C GLY A 212 2.71 -5.76 1.66
N ARG A 213 3.79 -5.25 1.08
CA ARG A 213 4.76 -6.01 0.29
C ARG A 213 5.53 -7.08 1.06
N ASP A 214 5.72 -6.91 2.35
CA ASP A 214 6.51 -7.82 3.17
C ASP A 214 5.70 -9.01 3.74
N PHE A 215 4.39 -9.05 3.48
CA PHE A 215 3.57 -10.19 3.83
C PHE A 215 3.77 -11.35 2.85
N CYS A 216 3.94 -12.55 3.38
CA CYS A 216 4.05 -13.79 2.64
C CYS A 216 2.97 -14.74 3.15
N PHE A 217 2.14 -15.26 2.24
CA PHE A 217 1.12 -16.23 2.60
C PHE A 217 1.77 -17.57 2.99
N VAL A 218 1.41 -18.10 4.16
CA VAL A 218 1.90 -19.40 4.67
C VAL A 218 0.82 -20.47 4.51
N GLY A 219 -0.42 -20.15 4.88
CA GLY A 219 -1.53 -21.09 4.74
C GLY A 219 -2.87 -20.50 5.15
N SER A 220 -3.93 -21.21 4.78
CA SER A 220 -5.32 -20.94 5.15
C SER A 220 -5.89 -22.13 5.90
N GLU A 221 -6.84 -21.89 6.82
CA GLU A 221 -7.38 -22.93 7.71
C GLU A 221 -6.26 -23.74 8.36
N TYR A 222 -5.21 -23.04 8.80
CA TYR A 222 -3.95 -23.62 9.23
C TYR A 222 -4.16 -24.50 10.47
N PRO A 223 -3.89 -25.81 10.38
CA PRO A 223 -4.18 -26.74 11.46
C PRO A 223 -3.20 -26.56 12.63
N LEU A 224 -3.75 -26.48 13.84
CA LEU A 224 -3.00 -26.41 15.08
C LEU A 224 -3.48 -27.51 16.02
N GLN A 225 -2.60 -28.47 16.32
CA GLN A 225 -2.94 -29.55 17.25
C GLN A 225 -2.42 -29.19 18.64
N VAL A 226 -3.28 -29.08 19.67
CA VAL A 226 -2.86 -28.80 21.05
C VAL A 226 -3.60 -29.72 22.01
N GLY A 227 -2.86 -30.45 22.85
CA GLY A 227 -3.44 -31.36 23.83
C GLY A 227 -4.26 -32.52 23.22
N GLY A 228 -4.01 -32.88 21.96
CA GLY A 228 -4.78 -33.90 21.24
C GLY A 228 -6.08 -33.39 20.62
N CYS A 229 -6.40 -32.10 20.75
CA CYS A 229 -7.50 -31.45 20.05
C CYS A 229 -6.99 -30.70 18.82
N ASP A 230 -7.79 -30.72 17.76
CA ASP A 230 -7.50 -30.04 16.50
C ASP A 230 -8.20 -28.67 16.47
N PHE A 231 -7.42 -27.63 16.17
CA PHE A 231 -7.87 -26.28 15.96
C PHE A 231 -7.45 -25.81 14.57
N SER A 232 -8.09 -24.75 14.07
CA SER A 232 -7.77 -24.18 12.77
C SER A 232 -7.75 -22.66 12.87
N LEU A 233 -6.63 -22.06 12.48
CA LEU A 233 -6.45 -20.62 12.34
C LEU A 233 -6.89 -20.22 10.93
N ASP A 234 -7.70 -19.17 10.81
CA ASP A 234 -8.28 -18.78 9.51
C ASP A 234 -7.19 -18.52 8.47
N LEU A 235 -6.22 -17.65 8.76
CA LEU A 235 -5.11 -17.34 7.87
C LEU A 235 -3.78 -17.19 8.61
N LEU A 236 -2.72 -17.75 8.04
CA LEU A 236 -1.36 -17.61 8.53
C LEU A 236 -0.49 -16.94 7.46
N PHE A 237 0.18 -15.86 7.87
CA PHE A 237 1.17 -15.15 7.06
C PHE A 237 2.52 -15.15 7.78
N PHE A 238 3.56 -14.77 7.04
CA PHE A 238 4.86 -14.42 7.56
C PHE A 238 5.19 -13.00 7.12
N HIS A 239 5.60 -12.15 8.05
CA HIS A 239 6.05 -10.80 7.73
C HIS A 239 7.56 -10.76 7.65
N ARG A 240 8.12 -10.43 6.48
CA ARG A 240 9.58 -10.45 6.23
C ARG A 240 10.34 -9.38 6.99
N GLY A 241 9.84 -8.14 7.02
CA GLY A 241 10.48 -7.03 7.75
C GLY A 241 10.52 -7.24 9.28
N LEU A 242 9.40 -7.65 9.87
CA LEU A 242 9.30 -8.03 11.29
C LEU A 242 9.89 -9.41 11.60
N ASN A 243 10.13 -10.24 10.58
CA ASN A 243 10.65 -11.60 10.69
C ASN A 243 9.86 -12.46 11.70
N CYS A 244 8.53 -12.47 11.57
CA CYS A 244 7.62 -13.18 12.46
C CYS A 244 6.43 -13.78 11.72
N LEU A 245 5.79 -14.77 12.33
CA LEU A 245 4.48 -15.26 11.90
C LEU A 245 3.41 -14.22 12.24
N VAL A 246 2.39 -14.10 11.38
CA VAL A 246 1.23 -13.23 11.58
C VAL A 246 -0.02 -14.09 11.45
N ALA A 247 -0.70 -14.31 12.58
CA ALA A 247 -1.95 -15.04 12.64
C ALA A 247 -3.11 -14.08 12.44
N ILE A 248 -3.91 -14.27 11.38
CA ILE A 248 -5.07 -13.43 11.09
C ILE A 248 -6.34 -14.24 11.34
N GLU A 249 -7.18 -13.75 12.27
CA GLU A 249 -8.49 -14.31 12.60
C GLU A 249 -9.58 -13.36 12.08
N LEU A 250 -10.57 -13.91 11.36
CA LEU A 250 -11.63 -13.19 10.67
C LEU A 250 -12.92 -13.20 11.49
N LYS A 251 -13.59 -12.06 11.63
CA LYS A 251 -14.87 -11.92 12.33
C LYS A 251 -15.83 -11.01 11.57
N VAL A 252 -16.96 -11.53 11.11
CA VAL A 252 -17.97 -10.71 10.39
C VAL A 252 -18.82 -9.81 11.30
N GLY A 253 -18.65 -9.95 12.62
CA GLY A 253 -19.34 -9.15 13.62
C GLY A 253 -18.50 -7.99 14.17
N ARG A 254 -19.11 -7.25 15.10
CA ARG A 254 -18.39 -6.28 15.95
C ARG A 254 -17.37 -7.02 16.81
N PHE A 255 -16.21 -6.40 17.01
CA PHE A 255 -15.19 -6.88 17.95
C PHE A 255 -15.79 -7.22 19.31
N LYS A 256 -15.37 -8.36 19.87
CA LYS A 256 -15.64 -8.77 21.25
C LYS A 256 -14.34 -9.17 21.93
N PRO A 257 -14.13 -8.80 23.22
CA PRO A 257 -12.92 -9.16 23.96
C PRO A 257 -12.61 -10.67 24.01
N GLU A 258 -13.64 -11.52 23.98
CA GLU A 258 -13.48 -12.98 23.96
C GLU A 258 -12.65 -13.50 22.78
N TYR A 259 -12.63 -12.78 21.65
CA TYR A 259 -11.86 -13.16 20.46
C TYR A 259 -10.36 -13.13 20.71
N LEU A 260 -9.88 -12.28 21.62
CA LEU A 260 -8.47 -12.27 22.03
C LEU A 260 -8.06 -13.59 22.71
N GLY A 261 -8.97 -14.26 23.41
CA GLY A 261 -8.67 -15.54 24.05
C GLY A 261 -8.28 -16.61 23.03
N LYS A 262 -9.06 -16.74 21.96
CA LYS A 262 -8.78 -17.66 20.84
C LYS A 262 -7.48 -17.30 20.13
N LEU A 263 -7.28 -16.00 19.85
CA LEU A 263 -6.07 -15.52 19.20
C LEU A 263 -4.81 -15.77 20.04
N ASN A 264 -4.85 -15.49 21.34
CA ASN A 264 -3.72 -15.72 22.25
C ASN A 264 -3.33 -17.21 22.31
N PHE A 265 -4.31 -18.09 22.31
CA PHE A 265 -4.07 -19.53 22.24
C PHE A 265 -3.35 -19.92 20.94
N TYR A 266 -3.73 -19.34 19.80
CA TYR A 266 -3.05 -19.57 18.53
C TYR A 266 -1.62 -19.04 18.51
N LEU A 267 -1.38 -17.83 19.03
CA LEU A 267 -0.03 -17.27 19.10
C LEU A 267 0.90 -18.13 19.96
N GLU A 268 0.42 -18.62 21.11
CA GLU A 268 1.20 -19.52 21.96
C GLU A 268 1.50 -20.86 21.27
N ALA A 269 0.54 -21.41 20.54
CA ALA A 269 0.74 -22.64 19.78
C ALA A 269 1.77 -22.45 18.65
N LEU A 270 1.68 -21.34 17.91
CA LEU A 270 2.63 -20.98 16.86
C LEU A 270 4.04 -20.78 17.44
N ASP A 271 4.18 -20.00 18.50
CA ASP A 271 5.48 -19.69 19.11
C ASP A 271 6.20 -20.92 19.68
N ARG A 272 5.45 -21.93 20.15
CA ARG A 272 6.03 -23.18 20.68
C ARG A 272 6.33 -24.23 19.63
N LYS A 273 5.52 -24.31 18.57
CA LYS A 273 5.51 -25.46 17.65
C LYS A 273 6.01 -25.13 16.25
N GLU A 274 5.66 -23.95 15.73
CA GLU A 274 5.93 -23.57 14.34
C GLU A 274 7.07 -22.55 14.23
N ARG A 275 7.18 -21.63 15.19
CA ARG A 275 8.16 -20.56 15.19
C ARG A 275 9.59 -21.12 15.21
N LYS A 276 10.41 -20.66 14.27
CA LYS A 276 11.83 -21.04 14.21
C LYS A 276 12.68 -20.21 15.18
N PRO A 277 13.87 -20.69 15.58
CA PRO A 277 14.71 -19.99 16.56
C PRO A 277 15.16 -18.57 16.18
N HIS A 278 15.16 -18.25 14.88
CA HIS A 278 15.55 -16.93 14.37
C HIS A 278 14.35 -16.01 14.13
N GLU A 279 13.13 -16.48 14.32
CA GLU A 279 11.91 -15.71 14.10
C GLU A 279 11.49 -15.01 15.40
N ASN A 280 10.97 -13.78 15.28
CA ASN A 280 10.39 -13.04 16.39
C ASN A 280 9.04 -13.65 16.80
N PRO A 281 8.54 -13.36 18.03
CA PRO A 281 7.23 -13.81 18.49
C PRO A 281 6.11 -13.51 17.49
N ALA A 282 5.20 -14.46 17.33
CA ALA A 282 4.09 -14.36 16.40
C ALA A 282 3.16 -13.19 16.77
N ILE A 283 2.65 -12.48 15.78
CA ILE A 283 1.74 -11.35 15.94
C ILE A 283 0.32 -11.77 15.58
N GLY A 284 -0.65 -11.40 16.42
CA GLY A 284 -2.06 -11.65 16.15
C GLY A 284 -2.74 -10.44 15.50
N VAL A 285 -3.49 -10.67 14.44
CA VAL A 285 -4.34 -9.67 13.79
C VAL A 285 -5.78 -10.16 13.82
N LEU A 286 -6.65 -9.40 14.45
CA LEU A 286 -8.08 -9.66 14.41
C LEU A 286 -8.74 -8.71 13.41
N LEU A 287 -9.30 -9.26 12.33
CA LEU A 287 -10.05 -8.50 11.32
C LEU A 287 -11.54 -8.60 11.58
N CYS A 288 -12.15 -7.50 12.04
CA CYS A 288 -13.57 -7.42 12.37
C CYS A 288 -14.36 -6.53 11.40
N ALA A 289 -15.67 -6.75 11.25
CA ALA A 289 -16.51 -5.86 10.43
C ALA A 289 -16.69 -4.47 11.06
N SER A 290 -16.60 -4.38 12.39
CA SER A 290 -16.58 -3.12 13.14
C SER A 290 -15.91 -3.34 14.50
N LYS A 291 -15.45 -2.27 15.12
CA LYS A 291 -14.94 -2.27 16.49
C LYS A 291 -15.38 -1.02 17.24
N ASP A 292 -15.23 -1.06 18.55
CA ASP A 292 -15.42 0.09 19.40
C ASP A 292 -14.08 0.50 19.98
N ASP A 293 -13.76 1.76 19.81
CA ASP A 293 -12.45 2.28 20.11
C ASP A 293 -12.08 2.20 21.59
N GLU A 294 -13.06 2.39 22.48
CA GLU A 294 -12.89 2.28 23.92
C GLU A 294 -12.77 0.80 24.30
N VAL A 295 -13.66 -0.05 23.81
CA VAL A 295 -13.62 -1.50 24.10
C VAL A 295 -12.30 -2.14 23.66
N VAL A 296 -11.77 -1.74 22.50
CA VAL A 296 -10.47 -2.19 21.98
C VAL A 296 -9.34 -1.79 22.91
N GLU A 297 -9.34 -0.54 23.38
CA GLU A 297 -8.30 -0.03 24.29
C GLU A 297 -8.32 -0.76 25.64
N TYR A 298 -9.50 -0.95 26.23
CA TYR A 298 -9.66 -1.73 27.46
C TYR A 298 -9.18 -3.17 27.31
N ALA A 299 -9.46 -3.80 26.15
CA ALA A 299 -9.06 -5.18 25.89
C ALA A 299 -7.54 -5.31 25.67
N LEU A 300 -6.89 -4.34 25.01
CA LEU A 300 -5.47 -4.39 24.69
C LEU A 300 -4.55 -3.94 25.83
N ASN A 301 -5.01 -3.06 26.72
CA ASN A 301 -4.17 -2.47 27.79
C ASN A 301 -3.54 -3.49 28.74
N ARG A 302 -4.15 -4.67 28.91
CA ARG A 302 -3.59 -5.78 29.72
C ARG A 302 -3.26 -7.02 28.89
N SER A 303 -3.28 -6.92 27.55
CA SER A 303 -2.89 -8.03 26.71
C SER A 303 -1.38 -8.25 26.79
N LEU A 304 -0.99 -9.46 27.20
CA LEU A 304 0.42 -9.89 27.19
C LEU A 304 0.88 -10.33 25.81
N SER A 305 -0.05 -10.59 24.89
CA SER A 305 0.26 -11.05 23.54
C SER A 305 0.33 -9.87 22.56
N PRO A 306 1.26 -9.91 21.59
CA PRO A 306 1.38 -8.90 20.55
C PRO A 306 0.21 -9.01 19.57
N ALA A 307 -0.88 -8.30 19.88
CA ALA A 307 -2.09 -8.29 19.07
C ALA A 307 -2.42 -6.89 18.51
N LEU A 308 -3.10 -6.91 17.37
CA LEU A 308 -3.72 -5.80 16.65
C LEU A 308 -5.19 -6.13 16.41
N ILE A 309 -6.06 -5.13 16.55
CA ILE A 309 -7.47 -5.22 16.15
C ILE A 309 -7.70 -4.20 15.04
N ALA A 310 -8.08 -4.70 13.87
CA ALA A 310 -8.35 -3.89 12.69
C ALA A 310 -9.75 -4.16 12.14
N GLU A 311 -10.35 -3.13 11.55
CA GLU A 311 -11.60 -3.26 10.83
C GLU A 311 -11.36 -3.68 9.39
N TYR A 312 -12.35 -4.32 8.75
CA TYR A 312 -12.37 -4.44 7.29
C TYR A 312 -13.60 -3.77 6.70
N GLN A 313 -13.41 -3.12 5.55
CA GLN A 313 -14.47 -2.40 4.85
C GLN A 313 -14.66 -3.01 3.46
N VAL A 314 -15.87 -3.47 3.17
CA VAL A 314 -16.23 -4.05 1.85
C VAL A 314 -16.83 -3.02 0.89
N GLN A 315 -16.99 -1.77 1.35
CA GLN A 315 -17.49 -0.66 0.54
C GLN A 315 -16.50 0.48 0.55
N LEU A 316 -16.44 1.21 -0.56
CA LEU A 316 -15.62 2.40 -0.66
C LEU A 316 -16.08 3.46 0.35
N PRO A 317 -15.15 4.14 1.02
CA PRO A 317 -15.50 5.15 1.98
C PRO A 317 -15.99 6.41 1.27
N ASP A 318 -16.83 7.19 1.95
CA ASP A 318 -17.19 8.52 1.46
C ASP A 318 -15.98 9.47 1.57
N LYS A 319 -15.35 9.72 0.42
CA LYS A 319 -14.18 10.58 0.32
C LYS A 319 -14.47 12.02 0.77
N GLN A 320 -15.66 12.55 0.52
CA GLN A 320 -15.98 13.92 0.92
C GLN A 320 -16.07 14.04 2.43
N LEU A 321 -16.69 13.05 3.07
CA LEU A 321 -16.78 12.97 4.52
C LEU A 321 -15.39 12.85 5.17
N LEU A 322 -14.53 11.97 4.64
CA LEU A 322 -13.16 11.81 5.16
C LEU A 322 -12.32 13.08 4.99
N GLN A 323 -12.46 13.79 3.87
CA GLN A 323 -11.78 15.07 3.66
C GLN A 323 -12.27 16.17 4.60
N ALA A 324 -13.58 16.20 4.90
CA ALA A 324 -14.13 17.12 5.89
C ALA A 324 -13.56 16.83 7.30
N LYS A 325 -13.54 15.55 7.72
CA LYS A 325 -12.93 15.13 8.99
C LYS A 325 -11.44 15.47 9.06
N LEU A 326 -10.70 15.24 7.98
CA LEU A 326 -9.29 15.60 7.91
C LEU A 326 -9.11 17.11 8.07
N HIS A 327 -9.93 17.92 7.40
CA HIS A 327 -9.87 19.37 7.52
C HIS A 327 -10.13 19.83 8.96
N GLU A 328 -11.15 19.27 9.61
CA GLU A 328 -11.46 19.51 11.03
C GLU A 328 -10.29 19.11 11.95
N PHE A 329 -9.69 17.94 11.74
CA PHE A 329 -8.54 17.47 12.50
C PHE A 329 -7.37 18.46 12.45
N TYR A 330 -7.04 18.98 11.26
CA TYR A 330 -5.98 19.98 11.15
C TYR A 330 -6.36 21.34 11.70
N ALA A 331 -7.63 21.77 11.55
CA ALA A 331 -8.08 23.03 12.14
C ALA A 331 -7.99 23.02 13.68
N LEU A 332 -8.34 21.90 14.30
CA LEU A 332 -8.23 21.71 15.76
C LEU A 332 -6.77 21.70 16.23
N ASN A 333 -5.87 21.02 15.51
CA ASN A 333 -4.45 20.98 15.89
C ASN A 333 -3.75 22.33 15.69
N ILE A 334 -4.17 23.14 14.71
CA ILE A 334 -3.65 24.52 14.54
C ILE A 334 -4.13 25.40 15.70
N ALA A 335 -5.40 25.30 16.10
CA ALA A 335 -5.94 26.06 17.22
C ALA A 335 -5.26 25.71 18.56
N GLN A 336 -4.86 24.45 18.76
CA GLN A 336 -4.12 24.02 19.95
C GLN A 336 -2.64 24.42 19.94
N GLY A 337 -2.02 24.56 18.75
CA GLY A 337 -0.64 25.01 18.61
C GLY A 337 -0.45 26.54 18.70
N GLU A 338 -1.53 27.33 18.70
CA GLU A 338 -1.48 28.79 18.93
C GLU A 338 -1.72 29.16 20.42
N GLU A 339 -2.04 28.19 21.28
CA GLU A 339 -2.22 28.37 22.73
C GLU A 339 -1.00 27.94 23.58
N GLU A 340 0.05 27.38 22.96
CA GLU A 340 1.38 27.11 23.56
C GLU A 340 2.41 28.17 23.13
#